data_AF-H9ULW3-F1
#
_entry.id   AF-H9ULW3-F1
#
_cell.length_a   1.000
_cell.length_b   1.000
_cell.length_c   1.000
_cell.angle_alpha   90.00
_cell.angle_beta   90.00
_cell.angle_gamma   90.00
#
_symmetry.space_group_name_H-M   'P 1'
#
loop_
_entity.id
_entity.type
_entity.pdbx_description
1 polymer ?
#
loop_
_entity_poly.entity_id
_entity_poly.type
_entity_poly.pdbx_seq_one_letter_code
_entity_poly.pdbx_strand_id
1 'polypeptide(L)'
;MSIAVVDYEAGNLRSVETALHRINIPFTVTSDPEVIRRSERIIFPGVGHAGHAMQHLRASGIGQALREAHAAAVPIFGICLGCQIVLSDSEESPDDACLDLIPGSAVLFPASLGLKVPHMGWNAVQHDETHWLFDGIPSGVAFYFVHSYYPELRDPQEHGIAVCDYGVQFACAMERGSLVATQFHPEKSGEFGIRMLENFCTRTRG
;
A
#
# COMPACT_ATOMS: atom_id res chain seq x y z
N MET A 1 -2.78 11.90 18.33
CA MET A 1 -2.88 11.32 16.99
C MET A 1 -2.10 12.09 15.96
N SER A 2 -0.86 11.66 15.75
CA SER A 2 0.00 12.09 14.64
C SER A 2 -0.03 11.06 13.52
N ILE A 3 -0.39 11.48 12.31
CA ILE A 3 -0.24 10.66 11.11
C ILE A 3 0.90 11.23 10.27
N ALA A 4 1.94 10.43 10.01
CA ALA A 4 2.94 10.76 9.02
C ALA A 4 2.50 10.28 7.63
N VAL A 5 2.55 11.17 6.64
CA VAL A 5 2.52 10.81 5.23
C VAL A 5 3.96 10.88 4.73
N VAL A 6 4.53 9.73 4.40
CA VAL A 6 5.95 9.64 4.07
C VAL A 6 6.21 10.17 2.66
N ASP A 7 7.08 11.16 2.57
CA ASP A 7 7.67 11.64 1.31
C ASP A 7 9.04 11.00 1.12
N TYR A 8 9.18 10.23 0.05
CA TYR A 8 10.42 9.58 -0.35
C TYR A 8 10.67 9.75 -1.87
N GLU A 9 10.24 10.89 -2.41
CA GLU A 9 10.44 11.30 -3.81
C GLU A 9 9.80 10.37 -4.86
N ALA A 10 8.95 9.45 -4.42
CA ALA A 10 8.19 8.54 -5.28
C ALA A 10 6.67 8.61 -4.99
N GLY A 11 6.20 9.59 -4.23
CA GLY A 11 4.81 9.62 -3.74
C GLY A 11 3.83 10.36 -4.66
N ASN A 12 2.59 9.85 -4.77
CA ASN A 12 1.43 10.64 -5.19
C ASN A 12 0.87 11.45 -4.01
N LEU A 13 1.73 12.22 -3.35
CA LEU A 13 1.43 12.87 -2.06
C LEU A 13 0.19 13.74 -2.14
N ARG A 14 0.10 14.59 -3.16
CA ARG A 14 -0.98 15.55 -3.33
C ARG A 14 -2.38 14.92 -3.31
N SER A 15 -2.54 13.74 -3.90
CA SER A 15 -3.84 13.06 -3.92
C SER A 15 -4.19 12.51 -2.54
N VAL A 16 -3.22 11.95 -1.83
CA VAL A 16 -3.39 11.46 -0.45
C VAL A 16 -3.68 12.63 0.49
N GLU A 17 -2.93 13.72 0.40
CA GLU A 17 -3.18 14.95 1.16
C GLU A 17 -4.58 15.50 0.92
N THR A 18 -5.01 15.55 -0.34
CA THR A 18 -6.38 15.99 -0.71
C THR A 18 -7.43 15.09 -0.08
N ALA A 19 -7.23 13.77 -0.12
CA ALA A 19 -8.14 12.81 0.51
C ALA A 19 -8.20 12.99 2.03
N LEU A 20 -7.05 13.14 2.70
CA LEU A 20 -6.96 13.34 4.16
C LEU A 20 -7.57 14.68 4.60
N HIS A 21 -7.36 15.76 3.84
CA HIS A 21 -8.02 17.04 4.08
C HIS A 21 -9.53 16.94 3.97
N ARG A 22 -10.05 16.20 2.97
CA ARG A 22 -11.49 16.01 2.78
C ARG A 22 -12.16 15.33 3.98
N ILE A 23 -11.43 14.47 4.69
CA ILE A 23 -11.92 13.76 5.88
C ILE A 23 -11.51 14.42 7.20
N ASN A 24 -10.94 15.63 7.14
CA ASN A 24 -10.51 16.45 8.28
C ASN A 24 -9.54 15.73 9.23
N ILE A 25 -8.68 14.86 8.70
CA ILE A 25 -7.65 14.17 9.48
C ILE A 25 -6.37 15.03 9.50
N PRO A 26 -5.82 15.37 10.68
CA PRO A 26 -4.54 16.06 10.77
C PRO A 26 -3.40 15.10 10.40
N PHE A 27 -2.49 15.56 9.55
CA PHE A 27 -1.32 14.80 9.12
C PHE A 27 -0.10 15.70 8.94
N THR A 28 1.07 15.09 8.91
CA THR A 28 2.35 15.74 8.57
C THR A 28 2.98 15.00 7.41
N VAL A 29 3.26 15.71 6.31
CA VAL A 29 4.12 15.19 5.25
C VAL A 29 5.57 15.28 5.71
N THR A 30 6.33 14.19 5.62
CA THR A 30 7.71 14.15 6.12
C THR A 30 8.57 13.16 5.37
N SER A 31 9.82 13.53 5.15
CA SER A 31 10.91 12.63 4.75
C SER A 31 11.88 12.35 5.90
N ASP A 32 11.63 12.88 7.10
CA ASP A 32 12.46 12.70 8.29
C ASP A 32 12.13 11.37 9.01
N PRO A 33 13.09 10.41 9.08
CA PRO A 33 12.91 9.15 9.80
C PRO A 33 12.52 9.32 11.28
N GLU A 34 12.96 10.37 11.95
CA GLU A 34 12.61 10.61 13.36
C GLU A 34 11.14 10.99 13.53
N VAL A 35 10.57 11.74 12.58
CA VAL A 35 9.14 12.04 12.60
C VAL A 35 8.34 10.75 12.36
N ILE A 36 8.80 9.89 11.44
CA ILE A 36 8.17 8.59 11.17
C ILE A 36 8.16 7.71 12.41
N ARG A 37 9.31 7.57 13.10
CA ARG A 37 9.44 6.79 14.36
C ARG A 37 8.48 7.25 15.45
N ARG A 38 8.20 8.55 15.53
CA ARG A 38 7.36 9.16 16.57
C ARG A 38 5.88 9.25 16.19
N SER A 39 5.52 8.80 14.99
CA SER A 39 4.15 8.89 14.49
C SER A 39 3.28 7.79 15.08
N GLU A 40 2.02 8.11 15.37
CA GLU A 40 1.05 7.13 15.87
C GLU A 40 0.46 6.27 14.73
N ARG A 41 0.45 6.78 13.49
CA ARG A 41 0.14 6.03 12.25
C ARG A 41 0.98 6.56 11.09
N ILE A 42 1.21 5.70 10.11
CA ILE A 42 2.03 6.01 8.95
C ILE A 42 1.26 5.67 7.68
N ILE A 43 1.16 6.61 6.76
CA ILE A 43 0.70 6.37 5.39
C ILE A 43 1.92 6.46 4.49
N PHE A 44 2.13 5.41 3.71
CA PHE A 44 3.32 5.19 2.90
C PHE A 44 2.92 5.03 1.42
N PRO A 45 2.60 6.15 0.74
CA PRO A 45 2.11 6.11 -0.63
C PRO A 45 3.25 6.09 -1.65
N GLY A 46 3.07 5.41 -2.78
CA GLY A 46 4.09 5.45 -3.83
C GLY A 46 3.61 5.16 -5.23
N VAL A 47 4.37 5.68 -6.18
CA VAL A 47 4.28 5.50 -7.64
C VAL A 47 5.69 5.43 -8.21
N GLY A 48 5.86 4.85 -9.38
CA GLY A 48 7.19 4.74 -10.03
C GLY A 48 7.85 3.39 -9.77
N HIS A 49 9.18 3.38 -9.72
CA HIS A 49 10.01 2.19 -9.82
C HIS A 49 10.51 1.70 -8.46
N ALA A 50 10.35 0.42 -8.15
CA ALA A 50 10.70 -0.21 -6.88
C ALA A 50 12.18 -0.02 -6.51
N GLY A 51 13.12 -0.26 -7.43
CA GLY A 51 14.55 -0.09 -7.17
C GLY A 51 14.94 1.33 -6.78
N HIS A 52 14.45 2.34 -7.52
CA HIS A 52 14.72 3.74 -7.19
C HIS A 52 14.17 4.11 -5.81
N ALA A 53 12.93 3.67 -5.51
CA ALA A 53 12.34 3.84 -4.19
C ALA A 53 13.18 3.17 -3.09
N MET A 54 13.59 1.91 -3.28
CA MET A 54 14.39 1.18 -2.28
C MET A 54 15.77 1.79 -2.07
N GLN A 55 16.42 2.30 -3.11
CA GLN A 55 17.69 3.02 -2.98
C GLN A 55 17.51 4.29 -2.14
N HIS A 56 16.48 5.10 -2.42
CA HIS A 56 16.18 6.30 -1.65
C HIS A 56 15.83 5.96 -0.18
N LEU A 57 15.00 4.94 0.06
CA LEU A 57 14.63 4.48 1.39
C LEU A 57 15.83 4.05 2.24
N ARG A 58 16.80 3.37 1.61
CA ARG A 58 18.04 2.95 2.27
C ARG A 58 18.95 4.13 2.57
N ALA A 59 19.12 5.06 1.61
CA ALA A 59 19.98 6.22 1.78
C ALA A 59 19.45 7.22 2.82
N SER A 60 18.12 7.41 2.88
CA SER A 60 17.46 8.32 3.81
C SER A 60 17.30 7.76 5.22
N GLY A 61 17.35 6.43 5.39
CA GLY A 61 17.03 5.76 6.65
C GLY A 61 15.52 5.58 6.91
N ILE A 62 14.66 6.01 5.98
CA ILE A 62 13.20 5.84 6.07
C ILE A 62 12.84 4.35 6.11
N GLY A 63 13.50 3.51 5.30
CA GLY A 63 13.22 2.07 5.27
C GLY A 63 13.43 1.40 6.63
N GLN A 64 14.46 1.84 7.37
CA GLN A 64 14.72 1.36 8.73
C GLN A 64 13.64 1.87 9.71
N ALA A 65 13.25 3.14 9.61
CA ALA A 65 12.17 3.69 10.44
C ALA A 65 10.83 2.97 10.23
N LEU A 66 10.51 2.55 9.00
CA LEU A 66 9.32 1.75 8.71
C LEU A 66 9.38 0.36 9.35
N ARG A 67 10.54 -0.32 9.28
CA ARG A 67 10.74 -1.63 9.94
C ARG A 67 10.59 -1.50 11.46
N GLU A 68 11.16 -0.46 12.06
CA GLU A 68 11.05 -0.18 13.49
C GLU A 68 9.62 0.13 13.92
N ALA A 69 8.91 0.97 13.16
CA ALA A 69 7.50 1.28 13.40
C ALA A 69 6.64 0.02 13.31
N HIS A 70 6.88 -0.83 12.32
CA HIS A 70 6.20 -2.12 12.20
C HIS A 70 6.44 -3.03 13.40
N ALA A 71 7.70 -3.16 13.84
CA ALA A 71 8.07 -3.93 15.03
C ALA A 71 7.45 -3.38 16.33
N ALA A 72 7.26 -2.06 16.40
CA ALA A 72 6.56 -1.39 17.49
C ALA A 72 5.02 -1.42 17.37
N ALA A 73 4.50 -2.19 16.41
CA ALA A 73 3.06 -2.32 16.12
C ALA A 73 2.36 -1.00 15.74
N VAL A 74 3.11 0.00 15.25
CA VAL A 74 2.53 1.25 14.70
C VAL A 74 1.79 0.92 13.40
N PRO A 75 0.51 1.30 13.24
CA PRO A 75 -0.23 1.07 12.00
C PRO A 75 0.42 1.74 10.79
N ILE A 76 0.66 0.96 9.74
CA ILE A 76 1.25 1.42 8.47
C ILE A 76 0.29 1.10 7.33
N PHE A 77 0.06 2.06 6.41
CA PHE A 77 -0.70 1.85 5.19
C PHE A 77 0.17 2.05 3.94
N GLY A 78 0.57 0.96 3.29
CA GLY A 78 1.25 0.99 1.98
C GLY A 78 0.26 1.14 0.81
N ILE A 79 0.53 2.08 -0.11
CA ILE A 79 -0.35 2.32 -1.27
C ILE A 79 0.43 2.19 -2.58
N CYS A 80 -0.10 1.39 -3.51
CA CYS A 80 0.45 1.08 -4.84
C CYS A 80 1.92 0.63 -4.79
N LEU A 81 2.90 1.50 -5.05
CA LEU A 81 4.30 1.11 -4.92
C LEU A 81 4.63 0.77 -3.46
N GLY A 82 4.02 1.45 -2.50
CA GLY A 82 4.10 1.12 -1.07
C GLY A 82 3.55 -0.27 -0.76
N CYS A 83 2.71 -0.86 -1.61
CA CYS A 83 2.27 -2.25 -1.50
C CYS A 83 3.31 -3.23 -2.05
N GLN A 84 4.10 -2.83 -3.04
CA GLN A 84 5.11 -3.70 -3.63
C GLN A 84 6.39 -3.73 -2.80
N ILE A 85 6.89 -2.56 -2.38
CA ILE A 85 8.17 -2.46 -1.67
C ILE A 85 8.13 -2.93 -0.22
N VAL A 86 6.94 -3.23 0.33
CA VAL A 86 6.81 -3.91 1.63
C VAL A 86 7.01 -5.42 1.53
N LEU A 87 7.03 -5.98 0.32
CA LEU A 87 7.32 -7.38 0.05
C LEU A 87 8.82 -7.69 0.22
N SER A 88 9.22 -8.95 0.03
CA SER A 88 10.63 -9.37 0.12
C SER A 88 11.45 -8.86 -1.06
N ASP A 89 10.89 -8.89 -2.28
CA ASP A 89 11.59 -8.55 -3.51
C ASP A 89 10.64 -8.08 -4.64
N SER A 90 11.22 -7.64 -5.76
CA SER A 90 10.50 -7.19 -6.94
C SER A 90 11.24 -7.57 -8.21
N GLU A 91 10.54 -8.13 -9.19
CA GLU A 91 11.08 -8.38 -10.54
C GLU A 91 11.43 -7.09 -11.29
N GLU A 92 10.89 -5.95 -10.88
CA GLU A 92 11.28 -4.64 -11.41
C GLU A 92 12.72 -4.29 -11.03
N SER A 93 13.24 -4.86 -9.94
CA SER A 93 14.57 -4.56 -9.41
C SER A 93 15.17 -5.78 -8.70
N PRO A 94 15.54 -6.83 -9.46
CA PRO A 94 15.95 -8.13 -8.90
C PRO A 94 17.21 -8.06 -8.03
N ASP A 95 18.06 -7.04 -8.23
CA ASP A 95 19.28 -6.82 -7.46
C ASP A 95 19.04 -6.06 -6.14
N ASP A 96 17.84 -5.51 -5.94
CA ASP A 96 17.49 -4.65 -4.80
C ASP A 96 16.41 -5.30 -3.94
N ALA A 97 16.82 -5.84 -2.77
CA ALA A 97 15.87 -6.33 -1.78
C ALA A 97 14.91 -5.22 -1.31
N CYS A 98 13.64 -5.57 -1.12
CA CYS A 98 12.59 -4.70 -0.62
C CYS A 98 12.60 -4.66 0.93
N LEU A 99 11.54 -4.13 1.56
CA LEU A 99 11.49 -3.99 3.02
C LEU A 99 11.27 -5.31 3.76
N ASP A 100 10.84 -6.37 3.08
CA ASP A 100 10.62 -7.71 3.64
C ASP A 100 9.72 -7.69 4.90
N LEU A 101 8.68 -6.84 4.87
CA LEU A 101 7.67 -6.78 5.93
C LEU A 101 6.60 -7.85 5.72
N ILE A 102 6.31 -8.22 4.48
CA ILE A 102 5.41 -9.32 4.11
C ILE A 102 6.15 -10.27 3.16
N PRO A 103 6.17 -11.59 3.40
CA PRO A 103 6.87 -12.51 2.51
C PRO A 103 6.18 -12.62 1.15
N GLY A 104 6.90 -12.29 0.09
CA GLY A 104 6.37 -12.32 -1.28
C GLY A 104 7.19 -11.48 -2.25
N SER A 105 6.71 -11.38 -3.48
CA SER A 105 7.41 -10.75 -4.59
C SER A 105 6.46 -9.86 -5.39
N ALA A 106 6.92 -8.71 -5.87
CA ALA A 106 6.19 -7.94 -6.88
C ALA A 106 6.59 -8.44 -8.29
N VAL A 107 5.67 -9.12 -8.97
CA VAL A 107 5.93 -9.83 -10.24
C VAL A 107 5.22 -9.17 -11.42
N LEU A 108 5.83 -9.22 -12.61
CA LEU A 108 5.29 -8.58 -13.82
C LEU A 108 4.08 -9.36 -14.35
N PHE A 109 3.03 -8.65 -14.80
CA PHE A 109 1.94 -9.30 -15.53
C PHE A 109 2.48 -10.05 -16.78
N PRO A 110 2.18 -11.35 -16.95
CA PRO A 110 2.67 -12.10 -18.09
C PRO A 110 2.15 -11.56 -19.42
N ALA A 111 3.04 -11.32 -20.38
CA ALA A 111 2.67 -10.90 -21.73
C ALA A 111 1.75 -11.92 -22.44
N SER A 112 1.80 -13.19 -22.05
CA SER A 112 0.96 -14.27 -22.56
C SER A 112 -0.52 -14.11 -22.25
N LEU A 113 -0.91 -13.24 -21.30
CA LEU A 113 -2.31 -12.94 -21.00
C LEU A 113 -3.03 -12.19 -22.14
N GLY A 114 -2.28 -11.56 -23.05
CA GLY A 114 -2.86 -10.76 -24.14
C GLY A 114 -3.60 -9.50 -23.67
N LEU A 115 -3.45 -9.14 -22.39
CA LEU A 115 -4.02 -7.93 -21.79
C LEU A 115 -3.04 -6.75 -21.90
N LYS A 116 -3.57 -5.53 -21.79
CA LYS A 116 -2.73 -4.32 -21.78
C LYS A 116 -2.00 -4.23 -20.45
N VAL A 117 -0.69 -3.98 -20.49
CA VAL A 117 0.12 -3.69 -19.30
C VAL A 117 0.62 -2.25 -19.44
N PRO A 118 0.43 -1.37 -18.44
CA PRO A 118 -0.06 -1.66 -17.08
C PRO A 118 -1.56 -2.00 -17.00
N HIS A 119 -1.93 -2.76 -15.96
CA HIS A 119 -3.31 -2.86 -15.48
C HIS A 119 -3.74 -1.48 -15.01
N MET A 120 -4.57 -0.81 -15.82
CA MET A 120 -4.98 0.57 -15.61
C MET A 120 -6.48 0.73 -15.75
N GLY A 121 -7.12 1.27 -14.71
CA GLY A 121 -8.55 1.56 -14.70
C GLY A 121 -9.23 1.10 -13.42
N TRP A 122 -10.55 1.08 -13.47
CA TRP A 122 -11.40 0.63 -12.37
C TRP A 122 -11.60 -0.88 -12.46
N ASN A 123 -11.29 -1.62 -11.39
CA ASN A 123 -11.46 -3.06 -11.35
C ASN A 123 -12.07 -3.50 -10.01
N ALA A 124 -12.88 -4.55 -10.04
CA ALA A 124 -13.63 -5.05 -8.89
C ALA A 124 -12.72 -5.75 -7.88
N VAL A 125 -12.90 -5.42 -6.61
CA VAL A 125 -12.14 -5.99 -5.50
C VAL A 125 -13.06 -6.88 -4.66
N GLN A 126 -12.70 -8.16 -4.54
CA GLN A 126 -13.40 -9.11 -3.68
C GLN A 126 -12.66 -9.21 -2.35
N HIS A 127 -13.38 -9.06 -1.24
CA HIS A 127 -12.82 -9.12 0.12
C HIS A 127 -13.83 -9.69 1.12
N ASP A 128 -13.36 -9.96 2.34
CA ASP A 128 -14.20 -10.21 3.51
C ASP A 128 -14.77 -8.87 4.01
N GLU A 129 -16.09 -8.73 4.05
CA GLU A 129 -16.78 -7.52 4.52
C GLU A 129 -16.67 -7.31 6.03
N THR A 130 -16.27 -8.33 6.79
CA THR A 130 -16.03 -8.23 8.23
C THR A 130 -14.67 -7.61 8.56
N HIS A 131 -13.77 -7.54 7.58
CA HIS A 131 -12.43 -6.99 7.79
C HIS A 131 -12.47 -5.47 8.02
N TRP A 132 -11.80 -5.01 9.08
CA TRP A 132 -11.92 -3.65 9.61
C TRP A 132 -11.58 -2.53 8.60
N LEU A 133 -10.64 -2.78 7.69
CA LEU A 133 -10.25 -1.83 6.64
C LEU A 133 -11.38 -1.59 5.61
N PHE A 134 -12.23 -2.59 5.40
CA PHE A 134 -13.32 -2.59 4.43
C PHE A 134 -14.69 -2.27 5.03
N ASP A 135 -14.74 -1.80 6.28
CA ASP A 135 -15.99 -1.43 6.91
C ASP A 135 -16.76 -0.35 6.12
N GLY A 136 -18.03 -0.62 5.84
CA GLY A 136 -18.86 0.25 5.00
C GLY A 136 -18.48 0.25 3.52
N ILE A 137 -17.69 -0.73 3.07
CA ILE A 137 -17.32 -0.94 1.66
C ILE A 137 -17.86 -2.31 1.22
N PRO A 138 -18.84 -2.36 0.31
CA PRO A 138 -19.34 -3.63 -0.20
C PRO A 138 -18.28 -4.38 -1.02
N SER A 139 -18.26 -5.70 -0.89
CA SER A 139 -17.39 -6.55 -1.72
C SER A 139 -17.81 -6.49 -3.19
N GLY A 140 -16.84 -6.50 -4.10
CA GLY A 140 -17.05 -6.40 -5.55
C GLY A 140 -17.16 -4.98 -6.11
N VAL A 141 -17.09 -3.93 -5.28
CA VAL A 141 -16.98 -2.56 -5.79
C VAL A 141 -15.63 -2.32 -6.45
N ALA A 142 -15.59 -1.38 -7.38
CA ALA A 142 -14.40 -1.09 -8.15
C ALA A 142 -13.49 -0.07 -7.46
N PHE A 143 -12.19 -0.34 -7.50
CA PHE A 143 -11.11 0.58 -7.12
C PHE A 143 -10.24 0.92 -8.32
N TYR A 144 -9.53 2.04 -8.26
CA TYR A 144 -8.65 2.49 -9.34
C TYR A 144 -7.24 1.89 -9.22
N PHE A 145 -6.83 1.17 -10.27
CA PHE A 145 -5.52 0.54 -10.42
C PHE A 145 -4.68 1.25 -11.50
N VAL A 146 -3.36 1.27 -11.31
CA VAL A 146 -2.37 1.64 -12.33
C VAL A 146 -1.01 1.01 -12.00
N HIS A 147 -0.75 -0.20 -12.48
CA HIS A 147 0.48 -0.94 -12.17
C HIS A 147 0.83 -1.99 -13.22
N SER A 148 2.13 -2.24 -13.44
CA SER A 148 2.62 -3.33 -14.29
C SER A 148 2.99 -4.59 -13.49
N TYR A 149 3.36 -4.40 -12.22
CA TYR A 149 3.73 -5.46 -11.29
C TYR A 149 2.61 -5.67 -10.29
N TYR A 150 2.37 -6.90 -9.85
CA TYR A 150 1.37 -7.23 -8.84
C TYR A 150 1.98 -8.04 -7.69
N PRO A 151 1.39 -8.00 -6.47
CA PRO A 151 1.87 -8.78 -5.35
C PRO A 151 1.59 -10.27 -5.54
N GLU A 152 2.65 -11.08 -5.50
CA GLU A 152 2.60 -12.53 -5.36
C GLU A 152 3.05 -12.89 -3.93
N LEU A 153 2.09 -13.19 -3.07
CA LEU A 153 2.35 -13.53 -1.67
C LEU A 153 2.86 -14.96 -1.55
N ARG A 154 3.83 -15.19 -0.67
CA ARG A 154 4.30 -16.55 -0.36
C ARG A 154 3.21 -17.39 0.31
N ASP A 155 2.42 -16.77 1.18
CA ASP A 155 1.22 -17.35 1.78
C ASP A 155 0.02 -16.41 1.60
N PRO A 156 -0.73 -16.55 0.48
CA PRO A 156 -1.89 -15.71 0.22
C PRO A 156 -3.04 -15.90 1.22
N GLN A 157 -3.15 -17.06 1.86
CA GLN A 157 -4.22 -17.34 2.83
C GLN A 157 -3.95 -16.66 4.17
N GLU A 158 -2.69 -16.54 4.54
CA GLU A 158 -2.28 -15.86 5.78
C GLU A 158 -2.32 -14.33 5.66
N HIS A 159 -1.90 -13.78 4.51
CA HIS A 159 -1.65 -12.35 4.38
C HIS A 159 -2.58 -11.61 3.39
N GLY A 160 -3.27 -12.32 2.50
CA GLY A 160 -4.20 -11.70 1.56
C GLY A 160 -5.54 -11.35 2.21
N ILE A 161 -5.95 -10.08 2.13
CA ILE A 161 -7.25 -9.61 2.65
C ILE A 161 -8.24 -9.21 1.56
N ALA A 162 -7.77 -9.05 0.32
CA ALA A 162 -8.63 -8.85 -0.84
C ALA A 162 -7.95 -9.32 -2.14
N VAL A 163 -8.76 -9.75 -3.11
CA VAL A 163 -8.31 -10.23 -4.42
C VAL A 163 -8.94 -9.44 -5.57
N CYS A 164 -8.21 -9.35 -6.67
CA CYS A 164 -8.64 -8.77 -7.93
C CYS A 164 -8.30 -9.74 -9.06
N ASP A 165 -9.13 -9.79 -10.11
CA ASP A 165 -8.85 -10.54 -11.33
C ASP A 165 -8.44 -9.58 -12.46
N TYR A 166 -7.29 -9.83 -13.08
CA TYR A 166 -6.87 -9.18 -14.32
C TYR A 166 -6.20 -10.20 -15.24
N GLY A 167 -6.92 -11.26 -15.61
CA GLY A 167 -6.37 -12.42 -16.34
C GLY A 167 -5.53 -13.35 -15.47
N VAL A 168 -5.02 -12.83 -14.35
CA VAL A 168 -4.56 -13.57 -13.18
C VAL A 168 -5.30 -13.03 -11.96
N GLN A 169 -5.62 -13.92 -11.03
CA GLN A 169 -6.12 -13.53 -9.72
C GLN A 169 -4.92 -13.23 -8.81
N PHE A 170 -4.89 -12.05 -8.20
CA PHE A 170 -3.80 -11.63 -7.32
C PHE A 170 -4.31 -10.96 -6.04
N ALA A 171 -3.49 -10.97 -4.99
CA ALA A 171 -3.77 -10.25 -3.75
C ALA A 171 -3.64 -8.74 -4.00
N CYS A 172 -4.77 -8.05 -4.05
CA CYS A 172 -4.81 -6.60 -4.30
C CYS A 172 -4.84 -5.78 -3.00
N ALA A 173 -5.09 -6.44 -1.87
CA ALA A 173 -4.83 -5.89 -0.54
C ALA A 173 -4.28 -7.00 0.38
N MET A 174 -3.38 -6.63 1.29
CA MET A 174 -2.74 -7.55 2.23
C MET A 174 -2.56 -6.95 3.61
N GLU A 175 -2.44 -7.80 4.62
CA GLU A 175 -2.18 -7.44 6.01
C GLU A 175 -1.18 -8.39 6.66
N ARG A 176 -0.26 -7.85 7.47
CA ARG A 176 0.58 -8.62 8.40
C ARG A 176 1.01 -7.74 9.55
N GLY A 177 0.85 -8.22 10.79
CA GLY A 177 1.14 -7.40 11.98
C GLY A 177 0.45 -6.04 11.83
N SER A 178 1.14 -4.93 12.14
CA SER A 178 0.59 -3.56 12.02
C SER A 178 0.47 -2.98 10.61
N LEU A 179 0.90 -3.71 9.58
CA LEU A 179 0.92 -3.23 8.20
C LEU A 179 -0.33 -3.70 7.45
N VAL A 180 -1.00 -2.76 6.79
CA VAL A 180 -1.91 -3.03 5.66
C VAL A 180 -1.34 -2.42 4.40
N ALA A 181 -1.61 -3.04 3.25
CA ALA A 181 -1.21 -2.47 1.97
C ALA A 181 -2.22 -2.77 0.87
N THR A 182 -2.37 -1.83 -0.07
CA THR A 182 -3.29 -1.95 -1.21
C THR A 182 -2.57 -1.65 -2.52
N GLN A 183 -2.78 -2.49 -3.52
CA GLN A 183 -2.21 -2.31 -4.86
C GLN A 183 -2.97 -1.22 -5.66
N PHE A 184 -4.25 -1.03 -5.36
CA PHE A 184 -5.04 0.08 -5.89
C PHE A 184 -4.79 1.39 -5.12
N HIS A 185 -5.30 2.48 -5.66
CA HIS A 185 -5.18 3.83 -5.10
C HIS A 185 -6.46 4.25 -4.38
N PRO A 186 -6.60 4.06 -3.05
CA PRO A 186 -7.79 4.51 -2.33
C PRO A 186 -8.02 6.02 -2.47
N GLU A 187 -6.96 6.82 -2.56
CA GLU A 187 -7.05 8.27 -2.78
C GLU A 187 -7.61 8.66 -4.16
N LYS A 188 -7.70 7.72 -5.10
CA LYS A 188 -8.28 7.90 -6.44
C LYS A 188 -9.58 7.11 -6.65
N SER A 189 -10.05 6.37 -5.65
CA SER A 189 -11.13 5.39 -5.79
C SER A 189 -12.49 5.89 -5.29
N GLY A 190 -12.76 7.19 -5.46
CA GLY A 190 -14.06 7.78 -5.13
C GLY A 190 -14.42 7.65 -3.66
N GLU A 191 -15.71 7.50 -3.35
CA GLU A 191 -16.19 7.46 -1.96
C GLU A 191 -15.71 6.24 -1.18
N PHE A 192 -15.60 5.06 -1.81
CA PHE A 192 -15.12 3.85 -1.14
C PHE A 192 -13.63 3.92 -0.83
N GLY A 193 -12.84 4.52 -1.72
CA GLY A 193 -11.45 4.83 -1.45
C GLY A 193 -11.26 5.80 -0.28
N ILE A 194 -12.10 6.85 -0.21
CA ILE A 194 -12.10 7.77 0.94
C ILE A 194 -12.53 7.06 2.23
N ARG A 195 -13.60 6.25 2.20
CA ARG A 195 -14.04 5.45 3.36
C ARG A 195 -12.92 4.53 3.88
N MET A 196 -12.14 3.92 2.99
CA MET A 196 -11.01 3.08 3.39
C MET A 196 -9.92 3.88 4.13
N LEU A 197 -9.59 5.07 3.62
CA LEU A 197 -8.65 5.97 4.30
C LEU A 197 -9.20 6.42 5.66
N GLU A 198 -10.49 6.71 5.77
CA GLU A 198 -11.14 6.99 7.06
C GLU A 198 -11.02 5.81 8.03
N ASN A 199 -11.29 4.58 7.57
CA ASN A 199 -11.16 3.37 8.38
C ASN A 199 -9.74 3.23 8.93
N PHE A 200 -8.73 3.40 8.07
CA PHE A 200 -7.32 3.41 8.47
C PHE A 200 -6.98 4.54 9.46
N CYS A 201 -7.54 5.73 9.27
CA CYS A 201 -7.19 6.91 10.06
C CYS A 201 -7.96 7.05 11.38
N THR A 202 -9.06 6.32 11.58
CA THR A 202 -9.91 6.51 12.77
C THR A 202 -10.02 5.28 13.65
N ARG A 203 -9.94 4.07 13.09
CA ARG A 203 -10.13 2.84 13.87
C ARG A 203 -8.88 2.47 14.64
N THR A 204 -9.04 2.11 15.92
CA THR A 204 -8.06 1.34 16.68
C THR A 204 -8.23 -0.13 16.30
N ARG A 205 -7.12 -0.81 15.98
CA ARG A 205 -7.11 -2.27 15.82
C ARG A 205 -7.61 -2.86 17.14
N GLY A 206 -8.71 -3.62 17.06
CA GLY A 206 -9.33 -4.29 18.19
C GLY A 206 -8.51 -5.45 18.72
#